data_AF-A0A8S2FPW3-F1
#
_entry.id   AF-A0A8S2FPW3-F1
#
_cell.length_a   1.000
_cell.length_b   1.000
_cell.length_c   1.000
_cell.angle_alpha   90.00
_cell.angle_beta   90.00
_cell.angle_gamma   90.00
#
_symmetry.space_group_name_H-M   'P 1'
#
loop_
_entity.id
_entity.type
_entity.pdbx_description
1 polymer ?
#
loop_
_entity_poly.entity_id
_entity_poly.type
_entity_poly.pdbx_seq_one_letter_code
_entity_poly.pdbx_strand_id
1 'polypeptide(L)'
;MVDNDDELQLDDLFEAIKRNKDQEHEAFYVYEQYLDSLRANKSNEEKLKILEQILKLECIEKAKANGLEEDRRKINLKWTTLKECGMLKRKVGHITEAIQCLDKANKIDENGMLYYELGLCHLENGNIFSVKTCFEKTISMCNEIFHWKCLDQLISIYYLLGNFTKSIKYISIGLNRSSMYRVGLLCLNLILRKQPSMKYLIDDTFKDFNGELVVLEDSDVNQFEVDIEHFKQNIFKLQNLPQEQQAIVSNPPTAISTFQDFGQYILKKMKEYSGLIA
;
A
#
# COMPACT_ATOMS: atom_id res chain seq x y z
N MET A 1 -63.01 -16.49 -0.91
CA MET A 1 -61.72 -16.88 -0.31
C MET A 1 -60.67 -16.29 -1.23
N VAL A 2 -60.33 -15.03 -0.97
CA VAL A 2 -59.19 -14.36 -1.59
C VAL A 2 -58.05 -14.61 -0.62
N ASP A 3 -56.95 -15.12 -1.14
CA ASP A 3 -55.91 -15.84 -0.42
C ASP A 3 -55.24 -15.00 0.69
N ASN A 4 -55.13 -15.60 1.87
CA ASN A 4 -54.35 -15.11 3.02
C ASN A 4 -52.83 -15.11 2.76
N ASP A 5 -52.38 -15.55 1.57
CA ASP A 5 -50.97 -15.70 1.23
C ASP A 5 -50.29 -14.35 0.90
N ASP A 6 -51.04 -13.33 0.47
CA ASP A 6 -50.48 -12.01 0.14
C ASP A 6 -50.19 -11.16 1.40
N GLU A 7 -50.95 -11.34 2.48
CA GLU A 7 -50.79 -10.59 3.74
C GLU A 7 -49.59 -11.11 4.55
N LEU A 8 -49.37 -12.44 4.56
CA LEU A 8 -48.21 -13.10 5.16
C LEU A 8 -46.88 -12.68 4.49
N GLN A 9 -46.88 -12.47 3.16
CA GLN A 9 -45.69 -12.01 2.44
C GLN A 9 -45.33 -10.55 2.74
N LEU A 10 -46.32 -9.71 3.05
CA LEU A 10 -46.11 -8.29 3.33
C LEU A 10 -45.51 -8.06 4.72
N ASP A 11 -45.98 -8.78 5.73
CA ASP A 11 -45.42 -8.73 7.09
C ASP A 11 -43.97 -9.23 7.15
N ASP A 12 -43.68 -10.33 6.44
CA ASP A 12 -42.32 -10.84 6.29
C ASP A 12 -41.40 -9.82 5.59
N LEU A 13 -41.92 -9.10 4.58
CA LEU A 13 -41.19 -8.04 3.89
C LEU A 13 -40.94 -6.82 4.80
N PHE A 14 -41.93 -6.40 5.59
CA PHE A 14 -41.78 -5.31 6.55
C PHE A 14 -40.73 -5.63 7.64
N GLU A 15 -40.79 -6.84 8.19
CA GLU A 15 -39.79 -7.32 9.15
C GLU A 15 -38.39 -7.40 8.52
N ALA A 16 -38.28 -7.86 7.27
CA ALA A 16 -37.00 -7.88 6.55
C ALA A 16 -36.43 -6.46 6.33
N ILE A 17 -37.27 -5.49 5.95
CA ILE A 17 -36.86 -4.08 5.77
C ILE A 17 -36.39 -3.49 7.11
N LYS A 18 -37.13 -3.75 8.19
CA LYS A 18 -36.78 -3.26 9.54
C LYS A 18 -35.46 -3.85 10.02
N ARG A 19 -35.28 -5.17 9.91
CA ARG A 19 -34.01 -5.85 10.24
C ARG A 19 -32.83 -5.28 9.47
N ASN A 20 -33.01 -5.02 8.17
CA ASN A 20 -31.96 -4.43 7.33
C ASN A 20 -31.55 -3.04 7.83
N LYS A 21 -32.52 -2.19 8.19
CA LYS A 21 -32.25 -0.87 8.78
C LYS A 21 -31.56 -0.97 10.15
N ASP A 22 -31.96 -1.90 10.99
CA ASP A 22 -31.34 -2.09 12.31
C ASP A 22 -29.88 -2.54 12.17
N GLN A 23 -29.60 -3.46 11.24
CA GLN A 23 -28.23 -3.89 10.90
C GLN A 23 -27.37 -2.76 10.33
N GLU A 24 -27.94 -1.82 9.57
CA GLU A 24 -27.22 -0.61 9.12
C GLU A 24 -26.83 0.28 10.29
N HIS A 25 -27.76 0.57 11.19
CA HIS A 25 -27.48 1.40 12.37
C HIS A 25 -26.40 0.76 13.25
N GLU A 26 -26.43 -0.56 13.42
CA GLU A 26 -25.39 -1.31 14.11
C GLU A 26 -24.02 -1.13 13.42
N ALA A 27 -23.95 -1.27 12.09
CA ALA A 27 -22.71 -1.12 11.35
C ALA A 27 -22.09 0.29 11.51
N PHE A 28 -22.91 1.33 11.43
CA PHE A 28 -22.46 2.71 11.66
C PHE A 28 -22.03 2.93 13.12
N TYR A 29 -22.76 2.38 14.08
CA TYR A 29 -22.40 2.50 15.49
C TYR A 29 -21.05 1.85 15.79
N VAL A 30 -20.78 0.65 15.28
CA VAL A 30 -19.48 -0.02 15.43
C VAL A 30 -18.38 0.76 14.69
N TYR A 31 -18.68 1.39 13.55
CA TYR A 31 -17.73 2.27 12.88
C TYR A 31 -17.40 3.53 13.68
N GLU A 32 -18.37 4.14 14.36
CA GLU A 32 -18.09 5.26 15.28
C GLU A 32 -17.16 4.83 16.43
N GLN A 33 -17.34 3.61 16.97
CA GLN A 33 -16.38 3.07 17.95
C GLN A 33 -14.96 2.92 17.38
N TYR A 34 -14.83 2.59 16.09
CA TYR A 34 -13.53 2.60 15.41
C TYR A 34 -12.96 4.02 15.35
N LEU A 35 -13.76 5.03 15.00
CA LEU A 35 -13.29 6.42 15.00
C LEU A 35 -12.87 6.90 16.40
N ASP A 36 -13.60 6.52 17.45
CA ASP A 36 -13.21 6.80 18.83
C ASP A 36 -11.91 6.10 19.22
N SER A 37 -11.68 4.88 18.73
CA SER A 37 -10.42 4.17 18.94
C SER A 37 -9.22 4.86 18.26
N LEU A 38 -9.45 5.55 17.14
CA LEU A 38 -8.44 6.40 16.50
C LEU A 38 -8.14 7.63 17.36
N ARG A 39 -9.18 8.34 17.84
CA ARG A 39 -9.07 9.53 18.69
C ARG A 39 -8.36 9.22 20.02
N ALA A 40 -8.69 8.09 20.62
CA ALA A 40 -8.07 7.60 21.84
C ALA A 40 -6.67 6.98 21.62
N ASN A 41 -6.17 6.97 20.38
CA ASN A 41 -4.90 6.37 19.99
C ASN A 41 -4.70 4.94 20.51
N LYS A 42 -5.76 4.10 20.42
CA LYS A 42 -5.70 2.69 20.82
C LYS A 42 -4.69 1.89 20.00
N SER A 43 -4.33 0.71 20.47
CA SER A 43 -3.45 -0.21 19.74
C SER A 43 -4.03 -0.59 18.36
N ASN A 44 -3.16 -0.97 17.43
CA ASN A 44 -3.59 -1.38 16.09
C ASN A 44 -4.43 -2.67 16.15
N GLU A 45 -4.14 -3.55 17.10
CA GLU A 45 -4.84 -4.80 17.35
C GLU A 45 -6.28 -4.55 17.84
N GLU A 46 -6.49 -3.59 18.74
CA GLU A 46 -7.84 -3.21 19.18
C GLU A 46 -8.65 -2.59 18.05
N LYS A 47 -8.05 -1.67 17.28
CA LYS A 47 -8.66 -1.08 16.09
C LYS A 47 -9.07 -2.15 15.08
N LEU A 48 -8.20 -3.12 14.85
CA LEU A 48 -8.43 -4.23 13.93
C LEU A 48 -9.64 -5.08 14.34
N LYS A 49 -9.77 -5.41 15.64
CA LYS A 49 -10.91 -6.16 16.16
C LYS A 49 -12.25 -5.47 15.85
N ILE A 50 -12.32 -4.14 15.98
CA ILE A 50 -13.53 -3.37 15.68
C ILE A 50 -13.84 -3.44 14.18
N LEU A 51 -12.85 -3.24 13.31
CA LEU A 51 -13.05 -3.33 11.85
C LEU A 51 -13.49 -4.74 11.41
N GLU A 52 -12.91 -5.79 12.00
CA GLU A 52 -13.30 -7.18 11.72
C GLU A 52 -14.72 -7.49 12.18
N GLN A 53 -15.21 -6.84 13.25
CA GLN A 53 -16.62 -6.93 13.65
C GLN A 53 -17.54 -6.33 12.58
N ILE A 54 -17.21 -5.15 12.03
CA ILE A 54 -17.98 -4.51 10.96
C ILE A 54 -18.07 -5.42 9.73
N LEU A 55 -16.96 -6.05 9.33
CA LEU A 55 -16.93 -6.94 8.16
C LEU A 55 -17.73 -8.23 8.33
N LYS A 56 -18.02 -8.64 9.57
CA LYS A 56 -18.83 -9.83 9.90
C LYS A 56 -20.33 -9.54 9.95
N LEU A 57 -20.74 -8.27 9.95
CA LEU A 57 -22.15 -7.91 9.91
C LEU A 57 -22.75 -8.36 8.58
N GLU A 58 -23.87 -9.08 8.65
CA GLU A 58 -24.51 -9.71 7.49
C GLU A 58 -24.84 -8.70 6.38
N CYS A 59 -25.32 -7.50 6.76
CA CYS A 59 -25.63 -6.42 5.82
C CYS A 59 -24.38 -5.95 5.04
N ILE A 60 -23.20 -5.96 5.66
CA ILE A 60 -21.92 -5.57 5.06
C ILE A 60 -21.34 -6.73 4.23
N GLU A 61 -21.40 -7.96 4.75
CA GLU A 61 -20.93 -9.15 4.05
C GLU A 61 -21.66 -9.34 2.71
N LYS A 62 -23.01 -9.21 2.74
CA LYS A 62 -23.87 -9.40 1.57
C LYS A 62 -23.91 -8.20 0.62
N ALA A 63 -23.43 -7.04 1.04
CA ALA A 63 -23.39 -5.84 0.18
C ALA A 63 -22.61 -6.10 -1.12
N LYS A 64 -23.28 -5.87 -2.24
CA LYS A 64 -22.78 -6.06 -3.61
C LYS A 64 -23.25 -4.90 -4.48
N ALA A 65 -22.44 -4.54 -5.47
CA ALA A 65 -22.84 -3.56 -6.48
C ALA A 65 -24.02 -4.09 -7.30
N ASN A 66 -25.22 -3.60 -7.02
CA ASN A 66 -26.46 -3.92 -7.73
C ASN A 66 -27.17 -2.66 -8.29
N GLY A 67 -26.54 -1.49 -8.18
CA GLY A 67 -27.04 -0.22 -8.70
C GLY A 67 -27.98 0.56 -7.78
N LEU A 68 -28.44 -0.02 -6.67
CA LEU A 68 -29.34 0.63 -5.70
C LEU A 68 -28.57 1.55 -4.75
N GLU A 69 -29.14 2.72 -4.43
CA GLU A 69 -28.49 3.74 -3.58
C GLU A 69 -28.28 3.29 -2.12
N GLU A 70 -29.22 2.50 -1.58
CA GLU A 70 -29.11 1.93 -0.23
C GLU A 70 -27.90 0.99 -0.11
N ASP A 71 -27.64 0.21 -1.16
CA ASP A 71 -26.47 -0.67 -1.21
C ASP A 71 -25.17 0.11 -1.37
N ARG A 72 -25.19 1.31 -1.97
CA ARG A 72 -23.97 2.14 -2.08
C ARG A 72 -23.39 2.52 -0.72
N ARG A 73 -24.21 2.84 0.28
CA ARG A 73 -23.72 3.18 1.62
C ARG A 73 -23.00 2.00 2.28
N LYS A 74 -23.60 0.80 2.19
CA LYS A 74 -23.01 -0.45 2.70
C LYS A 74 -21.73 -0.81 1.96
N ILE A 75 -21.72 -0.68 0.64
CA ILE A 75 -20.54 -0.92 -0.20
C ILE A 75 -19.41 0.06 0.15
N ASN A 76 -19.72 1.34 0.34
CA ASN A 76 -18.74 2.36 0.73
C ASN A 76 -18.16 2.09 2.12
N LEU A 77 -19.01 1.70 3.08
CA LEU A 77 -18.56 1.31 4.41
C LEU A 77 -17.70 0.04 4.35
N LYS A 78 -18.11 -0.97 3.56
CA LYS A 78 -17.35 -2.19 3.31
C LYS A 78 -15.98 -1.90 2.71
N TRP A 79 -15.93 -1.09 1.67
CA TRP A 79 -14.68 -0.68 1.02
C TRP A 79 -13.74 0.03 2.00
N THR A 80 -14.27 1.01 2.74
CA THR A 80 -13.50 1.77 3.73
C THR A 80 -12.96 0.85 4.81
N THR A 81 -13.81 -0.04 5.34
CA THR A 81 -13.43 -0.99 6.38
C THR A 81 -12.37 -1.98 5.89
N LEU A 82 -12.51 -2.52 4.67
CA LEU A 82 -11.52 -3.42 4.06
C LEU A 82 -10.17 -2.73 3.85
N LYS A 83 -10.19 -1.50 3.35
CA LYS A 83 -8.97 -0.68 3.16
C LYS A 83 -8.24 -0.44 4.49
N GLU A 84 -8.95 0.07 5.50
CA GLU A 84 -8.36 0.34 6.82
C GLU A 84 -7.86 -0.95 7.50
N CYS A 85 -8.63 -2.04 7.37
CA CYS A 85 -8.26 -3.36 7.89
C CYS A 85 -6.98 -3.87 7.22
N GLY A 86 -6.87 -3.76 5.90
CA GLY A 86 -5.66 -4.14 5.16
C GLY A 86 -4.44 -3.33 5.60
N MET A 87 -4.57 -2.01 5.71
CA MET A 87 -3.48 -1.14 6.16
C MET A 87 -3.04 -1.43 7.60
N LEU A 88 -3.98 -1.70 8.52
CA LEU A 88 -3.66 -2.08 9.90
C LEU A 88 -3.01 -3.47 9.98
N LYS A 89 -3.53 -4.46 9.25
CA LYS A 89 -2.95 -5.81 9.17
C LYS A 89 -1.49 -5.77 8.69
N ARG A 90 -1.20 -4.95 7.67
CA ARG A 90 0.18 -4.72 7.22
C ARG A 90 1.05 -4.15 8.35
N LYS A 91 0.57 -3.13 9.06
CA LYS A 91 1.31 -2.49 10.18
C LYS A 91 1.62 -3.45 11.33
N VAL A 92 0.74 -4.42 11.61
CA VAL A 92 0.97 -5.45 12.65
C VAL A 92 1.70 -6.70 12.10
N GLY A 93 2.09 -6.71 10.82
CA GLY A 93 2.88 -7.77 10.20
C GLY A 93 2.07 -8.92 9.59
N HIS A 94 0.74 -8.84 9.55
CA HIS A 94 -0.14 -9.85 8.95
C HIS A 94 -0.24 -9.64 7.42
N ILE A 95 0.88 -9.78 6.71
CA ILE A 95 1.01 -9.36 5.30
C ILE A 95 0.05 -10.10 4.37
N THR A 96 -0.11 -11.41 4.51
CA THR A 96 -1.00 -12.21 3.65
C THR A 96 -2.45 -11.79 3.79
N GLU A 97 -2.91 -11.57 5.03
CA GLU A 97 -4.27 -11.11 5.30
C GLU A 97 -4.47 -9.66 4.84
N ALA A 98 -3.44 -8.82 4.94
CA ALA A 98 -3.46 -7.45 4.42
C ALA A 98 -3.72 -7.43 2.91
N ILE A 99 -3.00 -8.28 2.15
CA ILE A 99 -3.21 -8.44 0.70
C ILE A 99 -4.65 -8.84 0.41
N GLN A 100 -5.19 -9.83 1.13
CA GLN A 100 -6.58 -10.28 0.94
C GLN A 100 -7.61 -9.16 1.18
N CYS A 101 -7.42 -8.35 2.22
CA CYS A 101 -8.29 -7.22 2.52
C CYS A 101 -8.22 -6.15 1.43
N LEU A 102 -7.01 -5.76 1.02
CA LEU A 102 -6.80 -4.74 -0.01
C LEU A 102 -7.29 -5.21 -1.39
N ASP A 103 -7.11 -6.48 -1.75
CA ASP A 103 -7.65 -7.05 -2.99
C ASP A 103 -9.18 -7.04 -3.01
N LYS A 104 -9.82 -7.37 -1.87
CA LYS A 104 -11.28 -7.28 -1.74
C LYS A 104 -11.76 -5.83 -1.89
N ALA A 105 -11.03 -4.85 -1.33
CA ALA A 105 -11.35 -3.44 -1.51
C ALA A 105 -11.20 -3.02 -2.98
N ASN A 106 -10.11 -3.41 -3.66
CA ASN A 106 -9.89 -3.11 -5.07
C ASN A 106 -10.95 -3.70 -6.00
N LYS A 107 -11.51 -4.88 -5.67
CA LYS A 107 -12.63 -5.47 -6.43
C LYS A 107 -13.94 -4.68 -6.30
N ILE A 108 -14.08 -3.87 -5.25
CA ILE A 108 -15.24 -3.00 -5.07
C ILE A 108 -15.02 -1.69 -5.84
N ASP A 109 -13.88 -1.04 -5.62
CA ASP A 109 -13.49 0.17 -6.32
C ASP A 109 -11.97 0.22 -6.45
N GLU A 110 -11.49 0.23 -7.69
CA GLU A 110 -10.06 0.26 -7.99
C GLU A 110 -9.48 1.65 -7.72
N ASN A 111 -8.37 1.71 -6.97
CA ASN A 111 -7.76 2.98 -6.62
C ASN A 111 -6.23 2.91 -6.65
N GLY A 112 -5.57 3.96 -7.16
CA GLY A 112 -4.11 4.04 -7.21
C GLY A 112 -3.43 3.92 -5.84
N MET A 113 -4.09 4.39 -4.77
CA MET A 113 -3.62 4.23 -3.39
C MET A 113 -3.69 2.77 -2.92
N LEU A 114 -4.75 2.04 -3.27
CA LEU A 114 -4.86 0.61 -2.93
C LEU A 114 -3.79 -0.21 -3.64
N TYR A 115 -3.53 0.09 -4.92
CA TYR A 115 -2.41 -0.53 -5.64
C TYR A 115 -1.06 -0.20 -5.02
N TYR A 116 -0.87 1.02 -4.49
CA TYR A 116 0.36 1.37 -3.78
C TYR A 116 0.53 0.54 -2.51
N GLU A 117 -0.50 0.44 -1.68
CA GLU A 117 -0.47 -0.36 -0.44
C GLU A 117 -0.29 -1.86 -0.74
N LEU A 118 -0.93 -2.40 -1.78
CA LEU A 118 -0.69 -3.77 -2.26
C LEU A 118 0.75 -3.96 -2.71
N GLY A 119 1.32 -2.99 -3.44
CA GLY A 119 2.71 -3.02 -3.86
C GLY A 119 3.67 -3.08 -2.68
N LEU A 120 3.40 -2.34 -1.60
CA LEU A 120 4.17 -2.42 -0.37
C LEU A 120 4.01 -3.77 0.34
N CYS A 121 2.79 -4.31 0.42
CA CYS A 121 2.56 -5.64 0.98
C CYS A 121 3.32 -6.72 0.17
N HIS A 122 3.27 -6.65 -1.15
CA HIS A 122 4.00 -7.60 -2.01
C HIS A 122 5.52 -7.46 -1.88
N LEU A 123 6.02 -6.25 -1.65
CA LEU A 123 7.43 -6.02 -1.39
C LEU A 123 7.85 -6.67 -0.07
N GLU A 124 7.08 -6.46 0.99
CA GLU A 124 7.25 -7.10 2.30
C GLU A 124 7.09 -8.62 2.24
N ASN A 125 6.31 -9.12 1.29
CA ASN A 125 6.16 -10.56 1.01
C ASN A 125 7.18 -11.11 -0.02
N GLY A 126 8.14 -10.31 -0.49
CA GLY A 126 9.16 -10.73 -1.46
C GLY A 126 8.66 -10.99 -2.89
N ASN A 127 7.41 -10.69 -3.21
CA ASN A 127 6.82 -10.94 -4.54
C ASN A 127 7.08 -9.78 -5.51
N ILE A 128 8.28 -9.74 -6.06
CA ILE A 128 8.75 -8.67 -6.97
C ILE A 128 7.92 -8.55 -8.26
N PHE A 129 7.33 -9.64 -8.75
CA PHE A 129 6.46 -9.57 -9.92
C PHE A 129 5.22 -8.72 -9.63
N SER A 130 4.54 -9.00 -8.52
CA SER A 130 3.35 -8.26 -8.12
C SER A 130 3.67 -6.82 -7.74
N VAL A 131 4.81 -6.55 -7.09
CA VAL A 131 5.27 -5.18 -6.77
C VAL A 131 5.29 -4.30 -8.02
N LYS A 132 5.91 -4.78 -9.11
CA LYS A 132 5.99 -4.02 -10.37
C LYS A 132 4.61 -3.68 -10.91
N THR A 133 3.75 -4.68 -11.03
CA THR A 133 2.38 -4.50 -11.55
C THR A 133 1.60 -3.49 -10.73
N CYS A 134 1.68 -3.57 -9.40
CA CYS A 134 1.03 -2.64 -8.49
C CYS A 134 1.51 -1.19 -8.67
N PHE A 135 2.82 -0.96 -8.63
CA PHE A 135 3.37 0.40 -8.76
C PHE A 135 3.17 0.99 -10.16
N GLU A 136 3.21 0.16 -11.21
CA GLU A 136 2.88 0.58 -12.57
C GLU A 136 1.42 1.06 -12.67
N LYS A 137 0.49 0.32 -12.04
CA LYS A 137 -0.92 0.74 -11.96
C LYS A 137 -1.09 2.04 -11.16
N THR A 138 -0.44 2.19 -10.01
CA THR A 138 -0.48 3.44 -9.22
C THR A 138 -0.04 4.65 -10.05
N ILE A 139 1.05 4.52 -10.83
CA ILE A 139 1.53 5.59 -11.71
C ILE A 139 0.52 5.88 -12.83
N SER A 140 -0.05 4.85 -13.46
CA SER A 140 -1.03 5.04 -14.55
C SER A 140 -2.32 5.72 -14.10
N MET A 141 -2.70 5.57 -12.84
CA MET A 141 -3.86 6.22 -12.24
C MET A 141 -3.57 7.66 -11.77
N CYS A 142 -2.39 8.20 -12.12
CA CYS A 142 -1.97 9.58 -11.86
C CYS A 142 -2.09 10.00 -10.39
N ASN A 143 -1.79 9.10 -9.46
CA ASN A 143 -1.76 9.47 -8.05
C ASN A 143 -0.44 10.20 -7.71
N GLU A 144 -0.47 11.53 -7.75
CA GLU A 144 0.70 12.41 -7.56
C GLU A 144 1.44 12.17 -6.23
N ILE A 145 0.71 11.82 -5.16
CA ILE A 145 1.30 11.61 -3.83
C ILE A 145 2.21 10.37 -3.82
N PHE A 146 1.78 9.30 -4.49
CA PHE A 146 2.53 8.02 -4.51
C PHE A 146 3.41 7.87 -5.74
N HIS A 147 3.24 8.72 -6.75
CA HIS A 147 3.96 8.67 -8.02
C HIS A 147 5.48 8.56 -7.83
N TRP A 148 6.08 9.49 -7.08
CA TRP A 148 7.53 9.54 -6.86
C TRP A 148 8.05 8.31 -6.13
N LYS A 149 7.34 7.86 -5.09
CA LYS A 149 7.70 6.65 -4.34
C LYS A 149 7.64 5.41 -5.24
N CYS A 150 6.64 5.31 -6.11
CA CYS A 150 6.52 4.22 -7.07
C CYS A 150 7.66 4.25 -8.11
N LEU A 151 8.02 5.43 -8.61
CA LEU A 151 9.13 5.59 -9.54
C LEU A 151 10.46 5.13 -8.91
N ASP A 152 10.78 5.61 -7.71
CA ASP A 152 12.01 5.25 -7.01
C ASP A 152 12.14 3.72 -6.89
N GLN A 153 11.05 3.06 -6.51
CA GLN A 153 10.99 1.61 -6.34
C GLN A 153 11.11 0.87 -7.68
N LEU A 154 10.37 1.28 -8.71
CA LEU A 154 10.42 0.64 -10.03
C LEU A 154 11.80 0.79 -10.68
N ILE A 155 12.41 1.97 -10.61
CA ILE A 155 13.75 2.23 -11.13
C ILE A 155 14.75 1.29 -10.44
N SER A 156 14.74 1.25 -9.11
CA SER A 156 15.64 0.40 -8.32
C SER A 156 15.44 -1.09 -8.63
N ILE A 157 14.18 -1.56 -8.70
CA ILE A 157 13.87 -2.95 -9.02
C ILE A 157 14.32 -3.31 -10.44
N TYR A 158 14.02 -2.48 -11.44
CA TYR A 158 14.41 -2.77 -12.82
C TYR A 158 15.93 -2.72 -13.02
N TYR A 159 16.61 -1.81 -12.35
CA TYR A 159 18.06 -1.76 -12.28
C TYR A 159 18.64 -3.06 -11.71
N LEU A 160 18.13 -3.52 -10.56
CA LEU A 160 18.59 -4.74 -9.89
C LEU A 160 18.35 -6.02 -10.71
N LEU A 161 17.29 -6.03 -11.51
CA LEU A 161 16.98 -7.11 -12.45
C LEU A 161 17.82 -7.04 -13.75
N GLY A 162 18.68 -6.03 -13.89
CA GLY A 162 19.47 -5.78 -15.11
C GLY A 162 18.63 -5.27 -16.29
N ASN A 163 17.36 -4.92 -16.08
CA ASN A 163 16.49 -4.36 -17.12
C ASN A 163 16.67 -2.84 -17.19
N PHE A 164 17.84 -2.41 -17.67
CA PHE A 164 18.17 -1.00 -17.77
C PHE A 164 17.27 -0.23 -18.74
N THR A 165 16.74 -0.88 -19.79
CA THR A 165 15.79 -0.25 -20.71
C THR A 165 14.53 0.23 -20.00
N LYS A 166 13.91 -0.62 -19.18
CA LYS A 166 12.76 -0.20 -18.38
C LYS A 166 13.15 0.80 -17.31
N SER A 167 14.31 0.63 -16.67
CA SER A 167 14.82 1.60 -15.69
C SER A 167 14.92 3.00 -16.29
N ILE A 168 15.59 3.14 -17.45
CA ILE A 168 15.75 4.40 -18.20
C ILE A 168 14.38 4.99 -18.56
N LYS A 169 13.42 4.17 -18.98
CA LYS A 169 12.05 4.62 -19.27
C LYS A 169 11.36 5.23 -18.04
N TYR A 170 11.48 4.66 -16.85
CA TYR A 170 10.88 5.25 -15.65
C TYR A 170 11.65 6.49 -15.17
N ILE A 171 12.98 6.51 -15.34
CA ILE A 171 13.79 7.70 -15.11
C ILE A 171 13.29 8.87 -15.98
N SER A 172 13.00 8.62 -17.26
CA SER A 172 12.51 9.68 -18.15
C SER A 172 11.14 10.21 -17.76
N ILE A 173 10.23 9.36 -17.26
CA ILE A 173 8.95 9.80 -16.70
C ILE A 173 9.17 10.77 -15.53
N GLY A 174 10.08 10.44 -14.60
CA GLY A 174 10.39 11.30 -13.46
C GLY A 174 11.05 12.61 -13.86
N LEU A 175 12.06 12.56 -14.75
CA LEU A 175 12.80 13.74 -15.19
C LEU A 175 11.93 14.72 -16.01
N ASN A 176 11.03 14.21 -16.84
CA ASN A 176 10.08 15.05 -17.58
C ASN A 176 9.12 15.83 -16.66
N ARG A 177 8.91 15.35 -15.43
CA ARG A 177 8.11 16.04 -14.40
C ARG A 177 8.96 16.93 -13.49
N SER A 178 10.19 16.54 -13.21
CA SER A 178 11.14 17.29 -12.40
C SER A 178 12.56 17.06 -12.92
N SER A 179 13.16 18.08 -13.55
CA SER A 179 14.51 18.01 -14.10
C SER A 179 15.58 17.69 -13.06
N MET A 180 15.30 17.95 -11.79
CA MET A 180 16.18 17.66 -10.64
C MET A 180 15.80 16.35 -9.93
N TYR A 181 15.14 15.40 -10.61
CA TYR A 181 14.79 14.11 -10.04
C TYR A 181 16.04 13.26 -9.74
N ARG A 182 16.56 13.43 -8.52
CA ARG A 182 17.87 12.95 -8.07
C ARG A 182 18.03 11.42 -8.16
N VAL A 183 17.03 10.64 -7.74
CA VAL A 183 17.07 9.17 -7.82
C VAL A 183 17.26 8.72 -9.27
N GLY A 184 16.55 9.38 -10.19
CA GLY A 184 16.69 9.10 -11.61
C GLY A 184 18.10 9.37 -12.13
N LEU A 185 18.67 10.52 -11.79
CA LEU A 185 20.03 10.91 -12.20
C LEU A 185 21.11 9.99 -11.60
N LEU A 186 20.99 9.63 -10.32
CA LEU A 186 21.91 8.69 -9.65
C LEU A 186 21.87 7.32 -10.34
N CYS A 187 20.67 6.79 -10.60
CA CYS A 187 20.51 5.51 -11.27
C CYS A 187 21.03 5.56 -12.72
N LEU A 188 20.85 6.67 -13.44
CA LEU A 188 21.37 6.84 -14.79
C LEU A 188 22.91 6.75 -14.82
N ASN A 189 23.58 7.40 -13.86
CA ASN A 189 25.03 7.32 -13.70
C ASN A 189 25.48 5.87 -13.41
N LEU A 190 24.78 5.16 -12.53
CA LEU A 190 25.08 3.77 -12.25
C LEU A 190 24.91 2.87 -13.48
N ILE A 191 23.85 3.08 -14.28
CA ILE A 191 23.63 2.34 -15.53
C ILE A 191 24.78 2.59 -16.50
N LEU A 192 25.19 3.84 -16.69
CA LEU A 192 26.29 4.19 -17.60
C LEU A 192 27.64 3.65 -17.13
N ARG A 193 27.91 3.63 -15.82
CA ARG A 193 29.11 3.00 -15.27
C ARG A 193 29.15 1.49 -15.54
N LYS A 194 28.03 0.79 -15.35
CA LYS A 194 27.94 -0.67 -15.59
C LYS A 194 27.87 -1.02 -17.07
N GLN A 195 27.18 -0.22 -17.87
CA GLN A 195 26.99 -0.45 -19.29
C GLN A 195 27.01 0.87 -20.09
N PRO A 196 28.22 1.35 -20.47
CA PRO A 196 28.37 2.61 -21.22
C PRO A 196 27.61 2.65 -22.55
N SER A 197 27.38 1.48 -23.17
CA SER A 197 26.63 1.37 -24.44
C SER A 197 25.17 1.82 -24.32
N MET A 198 24.60 1.89 -23.11
CA MET A 198 23.24 2.39 -22.88
C MET A 198 23.09 3.89 -23.17
N LYS A 199 24.19 4.62 -23.36
CA LYS A 199 24.18 6.03 -23.75
C LYS A 199 23.30 6.30 -24.97
N TYR A 200 23.35 5.45 -26.00
CA TYR A 200 22.50 5.63 -27.20
C TYR A 200 21.00 5.58 -26.87
N LEU A 201 20.58 4.65 -26.00
CA LEU A 201 19.19 4.55 -25.58
C LEU A 201 18.75 5.75 -24.74
N ILE A 202 19.65 6.27 -23.91
CA ILE A 202 19.42 7.49 -23.13
C ILE A 202 19.22 8.65 -24.10
N ASP A 203 20.16 8.88 -25.02
CA ASP A 203 20.06 9.96 -26.00
C ASP A 203 18.75 9.91 -26.82
N ASP A 204 18.29 8.71 -27.23
CA ASP A 204 16.99 8.55 -27.90
C ASP A 204 15.79 8.77 -26.97
N THR A 205 15.81 8.23 -25.75
CA THR A 205 14.70 8.35 -24.79
C THR A 205 14.52 9.80 -24.30
N PHE A 206 15.62 10.56 -24.20
CA PHE A 206 15.66 11.92 -23.71
C PHE A 206 15.72 12.98 -24.83
N LYS A 207 15.52 12.62 -26.09
CA LYS A 207 15.58 13.56 -27.22
C LYS A 207 14.64 14.77 -27.09
N ASP A 208 13.50 14.58 -26.43
CA ASP A 208 12.46 15.60 -26.20
C ASP A 208 12.56 16.23 -24.79
N PHE A 209 13.56 15.86 -24.00
CA PHE A 209 13.78 16.40 -22.65
C PHE A 209 14.45 17.77 -22.76
N ASN A 210 13.75 18.81 -22.30
CA ASN A 210 14.22 20.20 -22.38
C ASN A 210 15.10 20.63 -21.18
N GLY A 211 15.39 19.72 -20.24
CA GLY A 211 16.25 20.00 -19.09
C GLY A 211 17.70 19.62 -19.33
N GLU A 212 18.60 20.12 -18.49
CA GLU A 212 19.99 19.68 -18.46
C GLU A 212 20.12 18.47 -17.52
N LEU A 213 20.78 17.40 -17.98
CA LEU A 213 21.12 16.26 -17.14
C LEU A 213 22.26 16.66 -16.20
N VAL A 214 21.91 16.93 -14.95
CA VAL A 214 22.89 17.31 -13.92
C VAL A 214 23.83 16.15 -13.62
N VAL A 215 25.13 16.43 -13.66
CA VAL A 215 26.18 15.51 -13.20
C VAL A 215 26.24 15.57 -11.68
N LEU A 216 26.03 14.42 -11.04
CA LEU A 216 26.11 14.28 -9.58
C LEU A 216 27.51 13.86 -9.15
N GLU A 217 27.87 14.14 -7.90
CA GLU A 217 29.18 13.77 -7.35
C GLU A 217 29.34 12.24 -7.29
N ASP A 218 30.55 11.76 -7.53
CA ASP A 218 30.84 10.31 -7.48
C ASP A 218 30.55 9.70 -6.10
N SER A 219 30.73 10.47 -5.03
CA SER A 219 30.39 10.11 -3.64
C SER A 219 28.90 9.75 -3.49
N ASP A 220 28.01 10.59 -4.03
CA ASP A 220 26.57 10.38 -4.00
C ASP A 220 26.16 9.14 -4.80
N VAL A 221 26.75 8.96 -5.98
CA VAL A 221 26.50 7.78 -6.83
C VAL A 221 26.94 6.50 -6.14
N ASN A 222 28.11 6.52 -5.48
CA ASN A 222 28.62 5.37 -4.72
C ASN A 222 27.72 5.04 -3.52
N GLN A 223 27.25 6.03 -2.78
CA GLN A 223 26.32 5.82 -1.67
C GLN A 223 25.00 5.21 -2.16
N PHE A 224 24.48 5.70 -3.28
CA PHE A 224 23.26 5.15 -3.87
C PHE A 224 23.42 3.69 -4.35
N GLU A 225 24.59 3.32 -4.88
CA GLU A 225 24.89 1.91 -5.21
C GLU A 225 24.85 1.02 -3.96
N VAL A 226 25.42 1.50 -2.85
CA VAL A 226 25.37 0.80 -1.56
C VAL A 226 23.92 0.63 -1.09
N ASP A 227 23.10 1.68 -1.17
CA ASP A 227 21.70 1.64 -0.76
C ASP A 227 20.87 0.63 -1.61
N ILE A 228 21.10 0.60 -2.93
CA ILE A 228 20.48 -0.35 -3.85
C ILE A 228 20.88 -1.79 -3.53
N GLU A 229 22.15 -2.06 -3.20
CA GLU A 229 22.59 -3.41 -2.83
C GLU A 229 22.01 -3.85 -1.47
N HIS A 230 21.85 -2.95 -0.50
CA HIS A 230 21.12 -3.26 0.73
C HIS A 230 19.65 -3.58 0.46
N PHE A 231 19.00 -2.81 -0.42
CA PHE A 231 17.62 -3.06 -0.84
C PHE A 231 17.47 -4.45 -1.50
N LYS A 232 18.41 -4.82 -2.37
CA LYS A 232 18.49 -6.15 -2.99
C LYS A 232 18.60 -7.27 -1.95
N GLN A 233 19.51 -7.12 -0.97
CA GLN A 233 19.68 -8.12 0.10
C GLN A 233 18.40 -8.30 0.92
N ASN A 234 17.67 -7.21 1.20
CA ASN A 234 16.40 -7.28 1.91
C ASN A 234 15.35 -8.05 1.10
N ILE A 235 15.23 -7.78 -0.19
CA ILE A 235 14.32 -8.53 -1.09
C ILE A 235 14.67 -10.03 -1.12
N PHE A 236 15.95 -10.38 -1.29
CA PHE A 236 16.35 -11.79 -1.35
C PHE A 236 16.13 -12.52 -0.02
N LYS A 237 16.34 -11.85 1.12
CA LYS A 237 15.98 -12.42 2.43
C LYS A 237 14.48 -12.73 2.50
N LEU A 238 13.64 -11.82 2.00
CA LEU A 238 12.19 -12.00 1.97
C LEU A 238 11.75 -13.15 1.05
N GLN A 239 12.43 -13.36 -0.08
CA GLN A 239 12.13 -14.44 -1.04
C GLN A 239 12.53 -15.84 -0.55
N ASN A 240 13.55 -15.94 0.31
CA ASN A 240 14.10 -17.21 0.78
C ASN A 240 13.60 -17.65 2.16
N LEU A 241 12.63 -16.94 2.75
CA LEU A 241 11.98 -17.34 4.00
C LEU A 241 11.09 -18.59 3.76
N PRO A 242 11.27 -19.68 4.50
CA PRO A 242 10.39 -20.84 4.43
C PRO A 242 8.95 -20.46 4.77
N GLN A 243 7.97 -20.92 3.97
CA GLN A 243 6.54 -20.62 4.13
C GLN A 243 5.99 -20.96 5.54
N GLU A 244 6.64 -21.86 6.28
CA GLU A 244 6.25 -22.24 7.65
C GLU A 244 6.60 -21.20 8.72
N GLN A 245 7.49 -20.23 8.44
CA GLN A 245 7.77 -19.11 9.37
C GLN A 245 6.79 -17.94 9.23
N GLN A 246 5.87 -17.99 8.25
CA GLN A 246 4.76 -17.04 8.13
C GLN A 246 3.55 -17.41 9.04
N ALA A 247 3.63 -18.53 9.77
CA ALA A 247 2.59 -18.98 10.70
C ALA A 247 3.02 -19.01 12.19
N ILE A 248 4.22 -18.53 12.54
CA ILE A 248 4.69 -18.49 13.94
C ILE A 248 5.29 -17.12 14.27
N VAL A 249 4.42 -16.11 14.40
CA VAL A 249 4.64 -15.01 15.36
C VAL A 249 3.32 -14.75 16.08
N SER A 250 2.82 -15.77 16.78
CA SER A 250 2.02 -15.55 17.97
C SER A 250 2.96 -15.70 19.17
N ASN A 251 3.12 -14.59 19.90
CA ASN A 251 3.85 -14.38 21.15
C ASN A 251 5.36 -14.06 21.11
N PRO A 252 5.82 -13.18 22.03
CA PRO A 252 6.96 -12.29 21.82
C PRO A 252 8.28 -12.85 22.38
N PRO A 253 9.45 -12.47 21.85
CA PRO A 253 10.71 -12.73 22.52
C PRO A 253 10.86 -11.77 23.69
N THR A 254 10.78 -12.36 24.88
CA THR A 254 11.28 -11.82 26.12
C THR A 254 12.80 -11.57 25.99
N ALA A 255 13.27 -10.51 26.64
CA ALA A 255 14.66 -10.09 26.84
C ALA A 255 15.31 -9.20 25.75
N ILE A 256 14.97 -7.89 25.79
CA ILE A 256 15.97 -6.81 25.64
C ILE A 256 15.94 -6.00 26.94
N SER A 257 17.10 -5.88 27.58
CA SER A 257 17.32 -5.40 28.95
C SER A 257 17.38 -3.87 29.06
N THR A 258 16.38 -3.17 28.53
CA THR A 258 15.69 -1.98 29.10
C THR A 258 15.06 -1.10 28.01
N PHE A 259 13.84 -0.61 28.29
CA PHE A 259 12.98 0.21 27.43
C PHE A 259 13.52 1.64 27.15
N GLN A 260 14.61 2.01 27.81
CA GLN A 260 15.17 3.37 27.76
C GLN A 260 15.98 3.61 26.47
N ASP A 261 16.61 2.57 25.92
CA ASP A 261 17.46 2.69 24.73
C ASP A 261 16.65 2.69 23.42
N PHE A 262 15.50 2.00 23.39
CA PHE A 262 14.60 2.04 22.24
C PHE A 262 13.86 3.38 22.12
N GLY A 263 13.51 4.00 23.25
CA GLY A 263 12.91 5.34 23.31
C GLY A 263 13.86 6.44 22.83
N GLN A 264 15.15 6.36 23.18
CA GLN A 264 16.19 7.31 22.75
C GLN A 264 16.45 7.26 21.23
N TYR A 265 16.40 6.06 20.62
CA TYR A 265 16.58 5.87 19.18
C TYR A 265 15.46 6.52 18.36
N ILE A 266 14.20 6.36 18.77
CA ILE A 266 13.05 6.96 18.08
C ILE A 266 13.00 8.49 18.31
N LEU A 267 13.32 8.98 19.51
CA LEU A 267 13.37 10.43 19.79
C LEU A 267 14.45 11.16 18.98
N LYS A 268 15.60 10.51 18.71
CA LYS A 268 16.65 11.06 17.85
C LYS A 268 16.19 11.19 16.40
N LYS A 269 15.51 10.16 15.88
CA LYS A 269 14.92 10.21 14.52
C LYS A 269 13.78 11.22 14.42
N MET A 270 12.93 11.35 15.44
CA MET A 270 11.84 12.34 15.41
C MET A 270 12.34 13.79 15.47
N LYS A 271 13.43 14.09 16.20
CA LYS A 271 14.04 15.43 16.21
C LYS A 271 14.67 15.82 14.87
N GLU A 272 15.25 14.86 14.14
CA GLU A 272 15.78 15.06 12.79
C GLU A 272 14.65 15.37 11.77
N TYR A 273 13.45 14.79 11.95
CA TYR A 273 12.29 15.07 11.11
C TYR A 273 11.55 16.38 11.44
N SER A 274 11.63 16.90 12.67
CA SER A 274 11.00 18.17 13.06
C SER A 274 11.82 19.42 12.72
N GLY A 275 13.08 19.28 12.31
CA GLY A 275 13.96 20.40 11.93
C GLY A 275 13.93 20.79 10.45
N LEU A 276 13.16 20.09 9.62
CA LEU A 276 13.08 20.30 8.17
C LEU A 276 11.71 20.81 7.68
N ILE A 277 10.91 21.35 8.61
CA ILE A 277 9.83 22.29 8.28
C ILE A 277 10.19 23.64 8.90
N ALA A 278 11.20 24.28 8.30
CA ALA A 278 11.47 25.72 8.32
C ALA A 278 12.33 26.04 7.09
#